data_AF-A0A4U9TXC8-F1
#
_entry.id   AF-A0A4U9TXC8-F1
#
_cell.length_a   1.000
_cell.length_b   1.000
_cell.length_c   1.000
_cell.angle_alpha   90.00
_cell.angle_beta   90.00
_cell.angle_gamma   90.00
#
_symmetry.space_group_name_H-M   'P 1'
#
loop_
_entity.id
_entity.type
_entity.pdbx_description
1 polymer ?
#
loop_
_entity_poly.entity_id
_entity_poly.type
_entity_poly.pdbx_seq_one_letter_code
_entity_poly.pdbx_strand_id
1 'polypeptide(L)'
;MKLDLLPAAGSQVYARVRAKQHQAAIRLWIPDYFDAHSNASAFAYNDGKSSTVAGLNSWQIPELSKQTLAAVAEADPAKRTALYTAMQQELQRSSPYVFIDQAKTQVVLRDNVKGYQQGLNADMVYYDRVSK
;
A
#
# COMPACT_ATOMS: atom_id res chain seq x y z
N MET A 1 22.67 15.50 6.26
CA MET A 1 21.75 14.73 7.13
C MET A 1 22.46 13.46 7.56
N LYS A 2 22.35 13.08 8.84
CA LYS A 2 22.81 11.79 9.36
C LYS A 2 21.58 10.92 9.65
N LEU A 3 21.62 9.67 9.22
CA LEU A 3 20.54 8.69 9.46
C LEU A 3 21.12 7.51 10.23
N ASP A 4 20.48 7.16 11.36
CA ASP A 4 20.83 5.95 12.11
C ASP A 4 19.82 4.85 11.77
N LEU A 5 20.32 3.73 11.24
CA LEU A 5 19.49 2.60 10.83
C LEU A 5 19.29 1.62 12.00
N LEU A 6 18.02 1.34 12.33
CA LEU A 6 17.64 0.45 13.41
C LEU A 6 17.06 -0.86 12.84
N PRO A 7 17.87 -1.92 12.65
CA PRO A 7 17.36 -3.20 12.19
C PRO A 7 16.47 -3.85 13.25
N ALA A 8 15.34 -4.42 12.82
CA ALA A 8 14.40 -5.12 13.67
C ALA A 8 13.59 -6.12 12.83
N ALA A 9 12.98 -7.12 13.49
CA ALA A 9 12.02 -7.99 12.82
C ALA A 9 10.82 -7.17 12.29
N GLY A 10 10.24 -7.58 11.17
CA GLY A 10 9.11 -6.84 10.57
C GLY A 10 7.97 -6.57 11.55
N SER A 11 7.59 -7.56 12.37
CA SER A 11 6.56 -7.42 13.41
C SER A 11 6.87 -6.32 14.43
N GLN A 12 8.14 -6.16 14.81
CA GLN A 12 8.60 -5.10 15.71
C GLN A 12 8.56 -3.73 15.04
N VAL A 13 8.93 -3.64 13.76
CA VAL A 13 8.79 -2.39 12.97
C VAL A 13 7.33 -1.95 12.92
N TYR A 14 6.40 -2.85 12.57
CA TYR A 14 4.98 -2.53 12.53
C TYR A 14 4.42 -2.15 13.91
N ALA A 15 4.87 -2.80 14.99
CA ALA A 15 4.48 -2.44 16.35
C ALA A 15 4.91 -1.01 16.73
N ARG A 16 6.15 -0.62 16.41
CA ARG A 16 6.64 0.75 16.65
C ARG A 16 5.85 1.78 15.84
N VAL A 17 5.54 1.49 14.58
CA VAL A 17 4.74 2.39 13.73
C VAL A 17 3.32 2.55 14.28
N ARG A 18 2.67 1.46 14.71
CA ARG A 18 1.35 1.53 15.37
C ARG A 18 1.39 2.33 16.67
N ALA A 19 2.46 2.21 17.43
CA ALA A 19 2.71 3.00 18.63
C ALA A 19 3.13 4.46 18.33
N LYS A 20 3.30 4.83 17.05
CA LYS A 20 3.82 6.13 16.60
C LYS A 20 5.20 6.48 17.18
N GLN A 21 6.03 5.46 17.39
CA GLN A 21 7.38 5.54 17.94
C GLN A 21 8.43 5.45 16.82
N HIS A 22 8.29 6.28 15.78
CA HIS A 22 9.19 6.29 14.63
C HIS A 22 9.37 7.72 14.11
N GLN A 23 10.55 7.99 13.55
CA GLN A 23 10.79 9.18 12.72
C GLN A 23 10.55 8.85 11.23
N ALA A 24 11.01 7.66 10.81
CA ALA A 24 10.76 7.06 9.52
C ALA A 24 10.72 5.53 9.66
N ALA A 25 10.01 4.85 8.76
CA ALA A 25 9.97 3.40 8.70
C ALA A 25 9.91 2.92 7.25
N ILE A 26 10.74 1.94 6.90
CA ILE A 26 10.67 1.24 5.62
C ILE A 26 9.59 0.17 5.76
N ARG A 27 8.59 0.19 4.86
CA ARG A 27 7.46 -0.73 4.89
C ARG A 27 7.13 -1.21 3.49
N LEU A 28 6.73 -2.48 3.39
CA LEU A 28 6.09 -3.04 2.21
C LEU A 28 4.58 -2.79 2.30
N TRP A 29 3.96 -2.51 1.14
CA TRP A 29 2.52 -2.41 1.00
C TRP A 29 2.05 -3.24 -0.19
N ILE A 30 0.89 -3.87 -0.03
CA ILE A 30 0.13 -4.53 -1.11
C ILE A 30 -1.33 -4.08 -0.99
N PRO A 31 -2.07 -3.97 -2.11
CA PRO A 31 -3.50 -3.72 -2.04
C PRO A 31 -4.22 -4.94 -1.46
N ASP A 32 -5.25 -4.69 -0.66
CA ASP A 32 -6.14 -5.72 -0.11
C ASP A 32 -7.16 -6.23 -1.15
N TYR A 33 -7.45 -5.43 -2.18
CA TYR A 33 -8.34 -5.78 -3.29
C TYR A 33 -7.98 -5.01 -4.58
N PHE A 34 -8.41 -5.52 -5.74
CA PHE A 34 -8.05 -4.99 -7.07
C PHE A 34 -8.86 -3.77 -7.49
N ASP A 35 -8.82 -2.71 -6.68
CA ASP A 35 -9.32 -1.40 -7.03
C ASP A 35 -8.38 -0.32 -6.46
N ALA A 36 -8.27 0.82 -7.14
CA ALA A 36 -7.44 1.94 -6.70
C ALA A 36 -7.80 2.42 -5.27
N HIS A 37 -9.06 2.24 -4.86
CA HIS A 37 -9.52 2.59 -3.53
C HIS A 37 -8.81 1.83 -2.41
N SER A 38 -8.32 0.60 -2.67
CA SER A 38 -7.59 -0.18 -1.67
C SER A 38 -6.36 0.57 -1.16
N ASN A 39 -5.62 1.22 -2.06
CA ASN A 39 -4.49 2.06 -1.68
C ASN A 39 -4.93 3.46 -1.26
N ALA A 40 -5.91 4.07 -1.94
CA ALA A 40 -6.36 5.44 -1.61
C ALA A 40 -6.86 5.56 -0.17
N SER A 41 -7.69 4.60 0.28
CA SER A 41 -8.22 4.55 1.65
C SER A 41 -7.14 4.37 2.73
N ALA A 42 -5.97 3.82 2.37
CA ALA A 42 -4.84 3.69 3.28
C ALA A 42 -3.93 4.93 3.30
N PHE A 43 -3.57 5.47 2.13
CA PHE A 43 -2.55 6.52 2.02
C PHE A 43 -3.11 7.94 1.97
N ALA A 44 -4.35 8.12 1.53
CA ALA A 44 -4.97 9.42 1.26
C ALA A 44 -6.23 9.70 2.13
N TYR A 45 -6.47 8.87 3.15
CA TYR A 45 -7.59 9.05 4.07
C TYR A 45 -7.13 8.97 5.54
N ASN A 46 -7.59 9.93 6.33
CA ASN A 46 -7.39 9.97 7.78
C ASN A 46 -8.62 10.61 8.44
N ASP A 47 -9.29 9.86 9.31
CA ASP A 47 -10.44 10.27 10.13
C ASP A 47 -10.09 10.50 11.60
N GLY A 48 -8.80 10.43 11.94
CA GLY A 48 -8.28 10.55 13.29
C GLY A 48 -8.51 9.31 14.18
N LYS A 49 -9.12 8.24 13.68
CA LYS A 49 -9.47 7.04 14.44
C LYS A 49 -8.87 5.77 13.84
N SER A 50 -8.95 5.64 12.53
CA SER A 50 -8.51 4.49 11.76
C SER A 50 -6.99 4.41 11.68
N SER A 51 -6.44 3.19 11.69
CA SER A 51 -5.00 2.94 11.54
C SER A 51 -4.54 2.98 10.07
N THR A 52 -4.99 3.98 9.32
CA THR A 52 -4.55 4.20 7.93
C THR A 52 -3.08 4.60 7.90
N VAL A 53 -2.41 4.46 6.76
CA VAL A 53 -1.01 4.90 6.62
C VAL A 53 -0.89 6.41 6.88
N ALA A 54 -1.86 7.21 6.43
CA ALA A 54 -1.90 8.64 6.76
C ALA A 54 -2.05 8.88 8.26
N GLY A 55 -2.98 8.18 8.93
CA GLY A 55 -3.23 8.32 10.37
C GLY A 55 -2.07 7.84 11.26
N LEU A 56 -1.41 6.75 10.86
CA LEU A 56 -0.22 6.22 11.55
C LEU A 56 0.98 7.16 11.47
N ASN A 57 1.07 7.98 10.41
CA ASN A 57 2.09 9.02 10.27
C ASN A 57 1.58 10.41 10.71
N SER A 58 0.43 10.46 11.39
CA SER A 58 -0.18 11.69 11.92
C SER A 58 -0.37 12.80 10.87
N TRP A 59 -0.55 12.41 9.59
CA TRP A 59 -0.71 13.36 8.49
C TRP A 59 -2.16 13.86 8.42
N GLN A 60 -2.35 15.17 8.60
CA GLN A 60 -3.67 15.81 8.58
C GLN A 60 -4.01 16.22 7.15
N ILE A 61 -5.03 15.59 6.58
CA ILE A 61 -5.37 15.70 5.16
C ILE A 61 -6.89 15.75 4.90
N PRO A 62 -7.63 16.69 5.51
CA PRO A 62 -9.09 16.70 5.43
C PRO A 62 -9.62 16.74 3.98
N GLU A 63 -8.94 17.48 3.10
CA GLU A 63 -9.34 17.60 1.70
C GLU A 63 -9.08 16.31 0.91
N LEU A 64 -7.90 15.68 1.04
CA LEU A 64 -7.65 14.37 0.41
C LEU A 64 -8.55 13.27 0.97
N SER A 65 -8.87 13.31 2.28
CA SER A 65 -9.84 12.41 2.89
C SER A 65 -11.21 12.53 2.20
N LYS A 66 -11.68 13.77 1.98
CA LYS A 66 -12.95 14.03 1.27
C LYS A 66 -12.90 13.57 -0.19
N GLN A 67 -11.80 13.84 -0.89
CA GLN A 67 -11.61 13.39 -2.27
C GLN A 67 -11.57 11.87 -2.37
N THR A 68 -10.99 11.18 -1.39
CA THR A 68 -10.96 9.70 -1.32
C THR A 68 -12.36 9.11 -1.21
N LEU A 69 -13.22 9.71 -0.38
CA LEU A 69 -14.61 9.29 -0.24
C LEU A 69 -15.45 9.63 -1.49
N ALA A 70 -15.19 10.78 -2.12
CA ALA A 70 -15.86 11.15 -3.37
C ALA A 70 -15.49 10.20 -4.52
N ALA A 71 -14.22 9.81 -4.62
CA ALA A 71 -13.73 8.94 -5.69
C ALA A 71 -14.35 7.53 -5.64
N VAL A 72 -14.51 6.95 -4.45
CA VAL A 72 -15.18 5.63 -4.33
C VAL A 72 -16.67 5.69 -4.62
N ALA A 73 -17.31 6.83 -4.38
CA ALA A 73 -18.72 7.05 -4.67
C ALA A 73 -19.00 7.42 -6.15
N GLU A 74 -17.96 7.70 -6.96
CA GLU A 74 -18.11 8.08 -8.36
C GLU A 74 -18.43 6.87 -9.26
N ALA A 75 -19.59 6.93 -9.90
CA ALA A 75 -20.11 5.87 -10.75
C ALA A 75 -19.49 5.88 -12.15
N ASP A 76 -19.14 7.06 -12.68
CA ASP A 76 -18.50 7.21 -13.99
C ASP A 76 -17.04 6.73 -13.94
N PRO A 77 -16.66 5.68 -14.68
CA PRO A 77 -15.32 5.13 -14.61
C PRO A 77 -14.21 6.09 -15.05
N ALA A 78 -14.49 6.96 -16.03
CA ALA A 78 -13.51 7.91 -16.54
C ALA A 78 -13.26 9.03 -15.51
N LYS A 79 -14.32 9.56 -14.90
CA LYS A 79 -14.21 10.52 -13.80
C LYS A 79 -13.53 9.90 -12.59
N ARG A 80 -13.89 8.68 -12.19
CA ARG A 80 -13.26 7.98 -11.07
C ARG A 80 -11.76 7.77 -11.30
N THR A 81 -11.37 7.39 -12.52
CA THR A 81 -9.97 7.25 -12.91
C THR A 81 -9.23 8.60 -12.81
N ALA A 82 -9.83 9.68 -13.29
CA ALA A 82 -9.24 11.02 -13.20
C ALA A 82 -9.07 11.47 -11.74
N LEU A 83 -10.06 11.23 -10.87
CA LEU A 83 -9.98 11.54 -9.43
C LEU A 83 -8.81 10.80 -8.76
N TYR A 84 -8.69 9.48 -8.97
CA TYR A 84 -7.57 8.72 -8.40
C TYR A 84 -6.21 9.09 -8.99
N THR A 85 -6.15 9.51 -10.26
CA THR A 85 -4.91 9.98 -10.88
C THR A 85 -4.43 11.28 -10.25
N ALA A 86 -5.33 12.26 -10.10
CA ALA A 86 -5.01 13.54 -9.46
C ALA A 86 -4.55 13.34 -8.01
N MET A 87 -5.23 12.46 -7.27
CA MET A 87 -4.87 12.13 -5.90
C MET A 87 -3.47 11.50 -5.79
N GLN A 88 -3.13 10.57 -6.69
CA GLN A 88 -1.79 9.98 -6.73
C GLN A 88 -0.71 11.02 -7.03
N GLN A 89 -0.97 11.96 -7.95
CA GLN A 89 -0.06 13.06 -8.25
C GLN A 89 0.15 13.98 -7.04
N GLU A 90 -0.91 14.27 -6.27
CA GLU A 90 -0.81 15.06 -5.05
C GLU A 90 0.01 14.32 -3.97
N LEU A 91 -0.21 13.01 -3.81
CA LEU A 91 0.59 12.21 -2.88
C LEU A 91 2.08 12.20 -3.28
N GLN A 92 2.41 12.12 -4.57
CA GLN A 92 3.81 12.19 -5.02
C GLN A 92 4.47 13.54 -4.72
N ARG A 93 3.70 14.64 -4.69
CA ARG A 93 4.23 15.99 -4.48
C ARG A 93 4.30 16.42 -3.03
N SER A 94 3.29 16.05 -2.24
CA SER A 94 3.00 16.72 -0.96
C SER A 94 2.78 15.75 0.21
N SER A 95 3.03 14.44 0.04
CA SER A 95 2.88 13.47 1.12
C SER A 95 4.16 13.32 1.97
N PRO A 96 4.05 12.79 3.20
CA PRO A 96 5.21 12.37 4.00
C PRO A 96 5.80 11.03 3.54
N TYR A 97 5.43 10.53 2.36
CA TYR A 97 5.87 9.23 1.86
C TYR A 97 7.00 9.39 0.85
N VAL A 98 7.91 8.42 0.86
CA VAL A 98 8.90 8.22 -0.20
C VAL A 98 8.60 6.87 -0.84
N PHE A 99 8.00 6.89 -2.03
CA PHE A 99 7.80 5.68 -2.83
C PHE A 99 9.09 5.37 -3.58
N ILE A 100 9.64 4.16 -3.37
CA ILE A 100 10.95 3.77 -3.90
C ILE A 100 10.77 2.85 -5.12
N ASP A 101 10.20 1.66 -4.90
CA ASP A 101 10.08 0.63 -5.92
C ASP A 101 8.73 -0.09 -5.84
N GLN A 102 8.32 -0.66 -6.98
CA GLN A 102 7.28 -1.68 -7.00
C GLN A 102 7.92 -3.06 -6.90
N ALA A 103 7.64 -3.78 -5.82
CA ALA A 103 8.18 -5.11 -5.59
C ALA A 103 7.78 -6.08 -6.72
N LYS A 104 8.73 -6.92 -7.14
CA LYS A 104 8.52 -8.02 -8.08
C LYS A 104 8.88 -9.33 -7.39
N THR A 105 7.94 -10.26 -7.32
CA THR A 105 8.20 -11.60 -6.77
C THR A 105 8.81 -12.47 -7.86
N GLN A 106 10.13 -12.65 -7.81
CA GLN A 106 10.84 -13.59 -8.69
C GLN A 106 10.89 -14.96 -8.02
N VAL A 107 10.44 -15.99 -8.74
CA VAL A 107 10.45 -17.38 -8.28
C VAL A 107 11.25 -18.23 -9.24
N VAL A 108 12.03 -19.18 -8.69
CA VAL A 108 12.75 -20.20 -9.46
C VAL A 108 12.12 -21.55 -9.14
N LEU A 109 11.70 -22.26 -10.17
CA LEU A 109 11.03 -23.55 -10.05
C LEU A 109 11.90 -24.65 -10.67
N ARG A 110 11.80 -25.87 -10.14
CA ARG A 110 12.35 -27.05 -10.82
C ARG A 110 11.62 -27.27 -12.14
N ASP A 111 12.33 -27.82 -13.12
CA ASP A 111 11.81 -28.12 -14.46
C ASP A 111 10.55 -28.98 -14.45
N ASN A 112 10.44 -29.91 -13.50
CA ASN A 112 9.30 -30.81 -13.34
C ASN A 112 8.08 -30.16 -12.67
N VAL A 113 8.22 -28.99 -12.04
CA VAL A 113 7.07 -28.28 -11.44
C VAL A 113 6.25 -27.60 -12.55
N LYS A 114 5.00 -28.04 -12.71
CA LYS A 114 4.06 -27.47 -13.69
C LYS A 114 2.86 -26.83 -13.00
N GLY A 115 2.23 -25.87 -13.68
CA GLY A 115 0.98 -25.24 -13.22
C GLY A 115 1.12 -24.17 -12.13
N TYR A 116 2.33 -23.92 -11.61
CA TYR A 116 2.57 -22.82 -10.68
C TYR A 116 2.44 -21.46 -11.39
N GLN A 117 1.64 -20.56 -10.82
CA GLN A 117 1.52 -19.18 -11.25
C GLN A 117 1.67 -18.25 -10.05
N GLN A 118 2.66 -17.37 -10.09
CA GLN A 118 2.80 -16.29 -9.12
C GLN A 118 1.73 -15.25 -9.42
N GLY A 119 0.68 -15.18 -8.59
CA GLY A 119 -0.32 -14.13 -8.68
C GLY A 119 0.16 -12.80 -8.10
N LEU A 120 -0.66 -11.75 -8.27
CA LEU A 120 -0.36 -10.38 -7.84
C LEU A 120 -0.18 -10.25 -6.32
N ASN A 121 -0.90 -11.07 -5.55
CA ASN A 121 -0.75 -11.19 -4.11
C ASN A 121 -0.60 -12.67 -3.71
N ALA A 122 -0.08 -12.89 -2.50
CA ALA A 122 0.36 -14.22 -2.05
C ALA A 122 -0.78 -15.25 -1.97
N ASP A 123 -2.01 -14.79 -1.83
CA ASP A 123 -3.25 -15.56 -1.79
C ASP A 123 -3.70 -16.09 -3.16
N MET A 124 -3.09 -15.61 -4.25
CA MET A 124 -3.39 -16.07 -5.62
C MET A 124 -2.51 -17.22 -6.10
N VAL A 125 -1.83 -17.92 -5.19
CA VAL A 125 -1.07 -19.14 -5.50
C VAL A 125 -1.96 -20.36 -5.27
N TYR A 126 -2.48 -20.92 -6.36
CA TYR A 126 -3.39 -22.07 -6.35
C TYR A 126 -2.61 -23.39 -6.41
N TYR A 127 -2.23 -23.93 -5.25
CA TYR A 127 -1.42 -25.15 -5.14
C TYR A 127 -2.14 -26.41 -5.67
N ASP A 128 -3.47 -26.43 -5.69
CA ASP A 128 -4.30 -27.48 -6.30
C ASP A 128 -4.05 -27.62 -7.82
N ARG A 129 -3.53 -26.57 -8.46
CA ARG A 129 -3.17 -26.56 -9.89
C ARG A 129 -1.72 -26.95 -10.15
N VAL A 130 -0.94 -27.23 -9.11
CA VAL A 130 0.49 -27.51 -9.22
C VAL A 130 0.76 -29.01 -9.22
N SER A 131 1.59 -29.48 -10.16
CA SER A 131 2.04 -30.87 -10.26
C SER A 131 3.56 -30.99 -10.38
N LYS A 132 4.08 -32.22 -10.24
CA LYS A 132 5.50 -32.58 -10.31
C LYS A 132 5.73 -33.78 -11.22
#